data_AF-A0A8S3ZEJ7-F1
#
_entry.id   AF-A0A8S3ZEJ7-F1
#
_cell.length_a   1.000
_cell.length_b   1.000
_cell.length_c   1.000
_cell.angle_alpha   90.00
_cell.angle_beta   90.00
_cell.angle_gamma   90.00
#
_symmetry.space_group_name_H-M   'P 1'
#
loop_
_entity.id
_entity.type
_entity.pdbx_description
1 polymer ?
#
loop_
_entity_poly.entity_id
_entity_poly.type
_entity_poly.pdbx_seq_one_letter_code
_entity_poly.pdbx_strand_id
1 'polypeptide(L)'
;LDCDFSGGDFCGYYESRTDNFDWSLGSGPISSTNTGPASDHTTGSGNYIYIESALPRRPGDKAVLVSAVMAPTVGDNCLRFWYHMYGLSINTLNVYIVTGPGVYNSKRIWTRSLSQGNSWHLAEAPVSSNITWQ
;
A
#
# COMPACT_ATOMS: atom_id res chain seq x y z
N LEU A 1 2.88 -0.15 14.31
CA LEU A 1 1.55 -0.06 13.67
C LEU A 1 1.33 -1.37 12.97
N ASP A 2 0.33 -2.14 13.40
CA ASP A 2 -0.07 -3.40 12.78
C ASP A 2 -1.52 -3.22 12.34
N CYS A 3 -1.85 -3.64 11.12
CA CYS A 3 -3.15 -3.39 10.51
C CYS A 3 -3.50 -4.49 9.51
N ASP A 4 -4.55 -5.23 9.81
CA ASP A 4 -5.11 -6.26 8.94
C ASP A 4 -6.44 -5.83 8.28
N PHE A 5 -6.86 -4.57 8.51
CA PHE A 5 -8.10 -3.95 8.00
C PHE A 5 -9.41 -4.66 8.41
N SER A 6 -9.35 -5.69 9.25
CA SER A 6 -10.51 -6.53 9.61
C SER A 6 -11.64 -5.74 10.30
N GLY A 7 -11.31 -4.63 10.97
CA GLY A 7 -12.27 -3.70 11.58
C GLY A 7 -13.06 -2.84 10.59
N GLY A 8 -12.74 -2.88 9.30
CA GLY A 8 -13.37 -2.01 8.29
C GLY A 8 -12.91 -0.55 8.40
N ASP A 9 -11.68 -0.34 8.87
CA ASP A 9 -11.02 0.95 8.94
C ASP A 9 -9.56 0.83 8.49
N PHE A 10 -8.85 1.98 8.45
CA PHE A 10 -7.45 2.06 8.05
C PHE A 10 -6.47 1.98 9.23
N CYS A 11 -6.91 1.55 10.43
CA CYS A 11 -6.09 1.42 11.64
C CYS A 11 -5.24 2.66 12.01
N GLY A 12 -5.66 3.87 11.61
CA GLY A 12 -4.90 5.11 11.83
C GLY A 12 -3.95 5.51 10.69
N TYR A 13 -3.85 4.72 9.61
CA TYR A 13 -3.42 5.26 8.33
C TYR A 13 -4.47 6.24 7.80
N TYR A 14 -4.04 7.17 6.96
CA TYR A 14 -4.91 8.14 6.32
C TYR A 14 -4.56 8.32 4.85
N GLU A 15 -5.58 8.58 4.04
CA GLU A 15 -5.42 8.93 2.63
C GLU A 15 -4.87 10.35 2.48
N SER A 16 -3.92 10.49 1.57
CA SER A 16 -3.49 11.80 1.10
C SER A 16 -4.66 12.55 0.47
N ARG A 17 -4.60 13.89 0.49
CA ARG A 17 -5.61 14.75 -0.14
C ARG A 17 -5.09 15.50 -1.36
N THR A 18 -3.85 15.24 -1.74
CA THR A 18 -3.12 16.00 -2.76
C THR A 18 -2.69 15.13 -3.94
N ASP A 19 -3.14 13.89 -3.99
CA ASP A 19 -2.95 12.92 -5.04
C ASP A 19 -4.22 12.83 -5.93
N ASN A 20 -4.29 11.81 -6.78
CA ASN A 20 -5.29 11.76 -7.86
C ASN A 20 -6.55 10.99 -7.48
N PHE A 21 -6.45 10.04 -6.55
CA PHE A 21 -7.54 9.20 -6.07
C PHE A 21 -7.11 8.43 -4.81
N ASP A 22 -8.07 7.75 -4.19
CA ASP A 22 -7.89 7.17 -2.86
C ASP A 22 -7.88 5.63 -2.89
N TRP A 23 -7.22 5.04 -1.89
CA TRP A 23 -7.41 3.64 -1.53
C TRP A 23 -8.81 3.40 -0.97
N SER A 24 -9.36 2.24 -1.25
CA SER A 24 -10.68 1.82 -0.79
C SER A 24 -10.58 0.54 0.05
N LEU A 25 -11.47 0.42 1.03
CA LEU A 25 -11.67 -0.83 1.76
C LEU A 25 -12.53 -1.77 0.94
N GLY A 26 -12.08 -3.02 0.80
CA GLY A 26 -12.78 -4.07 0.09
C GLY A 26 -12.81 -5.37 0.87
N SER A 27 -13.79 -6.21 0.54
CA SER A 27 -13.96 -7.56 1.07
C SER A 27 -14.35 -8.49 -0.08
N GLY A 28 -13.71 -9.65 -0.20
CA GLY A 28 -13.98 -10.60 -1.29
C GLY A 28 -13.49 -10.13 -2.67
N PRO A 29 -14.02 -10.68 -3.78
CA PRO A 29 -13.58 -10.34 -5.13
C PRO A 29 -13.98 -8.92 -5.55
N ILE A 30 -13.11 -8.25 -6.31
CA ILE A 30 -13.39 -6.95 -6.91
C ILE A 30 -14.21 -7.14 -8.19
N SER A 31 -15.01 -6.14 -8.58
CA SER A 31 -15.92 -6.19 -9.74
C SER A 31 -15.23 -6.41 -11.10
N SER A 32 -13.93 -6.14 -11.21
CA SER A 32 -13.18 -6.25 -12.46
C SER A 32 -12.74 -7.69 -12.75
N THR A 33 -12.96 -8.13 -14.00
CA THR A 33 -12.58 -9.48 -14.45
C THR A 33 -11.07 -9.60 -14.64
N ASN A 34 -10.49 -10.74 -14.23
CA ASN A 34 -9.05 -11.04 -14.33
C ASN A 34 -8.13 -10.05 -13.59
N THR A 35 -8.60 -9.53 -12.46
CA THR A 35 -7.87 -8.60 -11.61
C THR A 35 -8.22 -8.84 -10.14
N GLY A 36 -7.39 -8.28 -9.25
CA GLY A 36 -7.64 -8.30 -7.81
C GLY A 36 -7.51 -9.70 -7.17
N PRO A 37 -7.52 -9.77 -5.84
CA PRO A 37 -7.57 -11.04 -5.13
C PRO A 37 -9.01 -11.57 -5.06
N ALA A 38 -9.17 -12.88 -4.90
CA ALA A 38 -10.48 -13.48 -4.62
C ALA A 38 -10.94 -13.22 -3.17
N SER A 39 -9.99 -13.01 -2.25
CA SER A 39 -10.23 -12.81 -0.81
C SER A 39 -9.04 -12.08 -0.16
N ASP A 40 -9.21 -11.57 1.06
CA ASP A 40 -8.10 -11.03 1.85
C ASP A 40 -7.03 -12.09 2.12
N HIS A 41 -5.83 -11.62 2.47
CA HIS A 41 -4.71 -12.48 2.82
C HIS A 41 -4.87 -13.13 4.21
N THR A 42 -5.40 -12.41 5.19
CA THR A 42 -5.29 -12.78 6.61
C THR A 42 -6.19 -13.96 6.97
N THR A 43 -7.45 -13.92 6.55
CA THR A 43 -8.46 -14.92 6.93
C THR A 43 -9.16 -15.60 5.76
N GLY A 44 -9.08 -15.02 4.56
CA GLY A 44 -9.85 -15.44 3.39
C GLY A 44 -11.31 -14.93 3.38
N SER A 45 -11.74 -14.21 4.42
CA SER A 45 -13.07 -13.59 4.52
C SER A 45 -13.06 -12.19 5.16
N GLY A 46 -11.87 -11.65 5.43
CA GLY A 46 -11.64 -10.34 6.01
C GLY A 46 -11.56 -9.25 4.95
N ASN A 47 -11.04 -8.10 5.37
CA ASN A 47 -10.90 -6.93 4.50
C ASN A 47 -9.46 -6.76 4.03
N TYR A 48 -9.32 -5.98 2.98
CA TYR A 48 -8.05 -5.46 2.49
C TYR A 48 -8.29 -4.08 1.91
N ILE A 49 -7.22 -3.35 1.70
CA ILE A 49 -7.27 -2.09 0.96
C ILE A 49 -6.82 -2.31 -0.48
N TYR A 50 -7.42 -1.57 -1.39
CA TYR A 50 -7.10 -1.70 -2.81
C TYR A 50 -7.25 -0.39 -3.55
N ILE A 51 -6.64 -0.38 -4.73
CA ILE A 51 -6.84 0.62 -5.76
C ILE A 51 -7.24 -0.06 -7.06
N GLU A 52 -8.25 0.48 -7.73
CA GLU A 52 -8.64 0.02 -9.06
C GLU A 52 -7.89 0.82 -10.12
N SER A 53 -7.01 0.15 -10.88
CA SER A 53 -6.23 0.76 -11.97
C SER A 53 -6.99 0.90 -13.28
N ALA A 54 -8.24 0.39 -13.34
CA ALA A 54 -9.10 0.48 -14.50
C ALA A 54 -9.66 1.92 -14.69
N LEU A 55 -10.41 2.12 -15.77
CA LEU A 55 -11.05 3.40 -16.05
C LEU A 55 -11.87 3.88 -14.82
N PRO A 56 -11.74 5.17 -14.42
CA PRO A 56 -11.21 6.29 -15.20
C PRO A 56 -9.71 6.59 -14.98
N ARG A 57 -8.94 5.72 -14.31
CA ARG A 57 -7.51 5.95 -14.03
C ARG A 57 -6.69 6.09 -15.30
N ARG A 58 -5.65 6.93 -15.23
CA ARG A 58 -4.70 7.20 -16.32
C ARG A 58 -3.26 6.93 -15.87
N PRO A 59 -2.33 6.61 -16.81
CA PRO A 59 -0.92 6.52 -16.48
C PRO A 59 -0.42 7.80 -15.80
N GLY A 60 0.16 7.65 -14.61
CA GLY A 60 0.64 8.75 -13.78
C GLY A 60 -0.28 9.15 -12.62
N ASP A 61 -1.54 8.70 -12.61
CA ASP A 61 -2.42 8.84 -11.45
C ASP A 61 -1.82 8.10 -10.24
N LYS A 62 -1.90 8.72 -9.07
CA LYS A 62 -1.40 8.18 -7.80
C LYS A 62 -2.48 8.17 -6.74
N ALA A 63 -2.38 7.17 -5.87
CA ALA A 63 -3.06 7.07 -4.59
C ALA A 63 -2.02 6.80 -3.51
N VAL A 64 -2.08 7.54 -2.41
CA VAL A 64 -1.05 7.59 -1.37
C VAL A 64 -1.72 7.42 -0.01
N LEU A 65 -1.53 6.23 0.56
CA LEU A 65 -1.84 5.95 1.95
C LEU A 65 -0.65 6.34 2.83
N VAL A 66 -0.90 7.07 3.90
CA VAL A 66 0.13 7.59 4.81
C VAL A 66 -0.05 7.02 6.21
N SER A 67 1.05 6.62 6.83
CA SER A 67 1.07 6.10 8.21
C SER A 67 0.92 7.23 9.25
N ALA A 68 0.62 6.87 10.49
CA ALA A 68 0.84 7.77 11.61
C ALA A 68 2.34 8.10 11.77
N VAL A 69 2.67 9.24 12.37
CA VAL A 69 4.08 9.59 12.63
C VAL A 69 4.72 8.56 13.57
N MET A 70 5.81 7.97 13.11
CA MET A 70 6.60 6.97 13.80
C MET A 70 7.80 7.61 14.49
N ALA A 71 8.16 7.06 15.65
CA ALA A 71 9.36 7.43 16.38
C ALA A 71 10.64 7.00 15.62
N PRO A 72 11.80 7.63 15.89
CA PRO A 72 13.09 7.18 15.37
C PRO A 72 13.28 5.68 15.54
N THR A 73 13.68 5.00 14.46
CA THR A 73 13.81 3.55 14.37
C THR A 73 15.18 3.24 13.79
N VAL A 74 16.10 2.74 14.60
CA VAL A 74 17.50 2.48 14.22
C VAL A 74 17.80 0.98 14.38
N GLY A 75 18.64 0.44 13.51
CA GLY A 75 18.97 -1.00 13.47
C GLY A 75 18.10 -1.77 12.48
N ASP A 76 18.04 -3.09 12.66
CA ASP A 76 17.40 -4.01 11.73
C ASP A 76 15.88 -4.05 11.95
N ASN A 77 15.17 -3.09 11.34
CA ASN A 77 13.71 -3.04 11.35
C ASN A 77 13.18 -3.14 9.91
N CYS A 78 12.01 -3.76 9.75
CA CYS A 78 11.37 -3.90 8.45
C CYS A 78 9.87 -3.61 8.57
N LEU A 79 9.34 -2.86 7.60
CA LEU A 79 7.92 -2.91 7.29
C LEU A 79 7.66 -4.22 6.55
N ARG A 80 6.72 -5.03 7.06
CA ARG A 80 6.28 -6.28 6.41
C ARG A 80 4.82 -6.12 6.03
N PHE A 81 4.48 -6.43 4.79
CA PHE A 81 3.12 -6.30 4.30
C PHE A 81 2.86 -7.30 3.18
N TRP A 82 1.60 -7.65 3.00
CA TRP A 82 1.15 -8.48 1.89
C TRP A 82 0.61 -7.61 0.78
N TYR A 83 0.91 -7.96 -0.47
CA TYR A 83 0.41 -7.26 -1.64
C TYR A 83 -0.10 -8.23 -2.70
N HIS A 84 -1.08 -7.80 -3.49
CA HIS A 84 -1.63 -8.55 -4.61
C HIS A 84 -1.65 -7.65 -5.85
N MET A 85 -0.82 -7.97 -6.84
CA MET A 85 -0.66 -7.18 -8.06
C MET A 85 -0.95 -8.07 -9.27
N TYR A 86 -2.21 -8.12 -9.69
CA TYR A 86 -2.65 -8.96 -10.81
C TYR A 86 -3.57 -8.19 -11.77
N GLY A 87 -3.21 -8.20 -13.05
CA GLY A 87 -3.97 -7.52 -14.11
C GLY A 87 -3.09 -6.84 -15.15
N LEU A 88 -3.68 -6.55 -16.32
CA LEU A 88 -2.96 -5.91 -17.44
C LEU A 88 -2.67 -4.42 -17.22
N SER A 89 -3.53 -3.74 -16.48
CA SER A 89 -3.39 -2.31 -16.14
C SER A 89 -2.59 -2.07 -14.86
N ILE A 90 -2.10 -3.13 -14.21
CA ILE A 90 -1.30 -3.00 -12.99
C ILE A 90 0.00 -2.27 -13.30
N ASN A 91 0.29 -1.28 -12.45
CA ASN A 91 1.47 -0.44 -12.58
C ASN A 91 2.40 -0.67 -11.38
N THR A 92 2.93 0.39 -10.77
CA THR A 92 3.93 0.31 -9.71
C THR A 92 3.35 0.58 -8.33
N LEU A 93 3.67 -0.27 -7.36
CA LEU A 93 3.52 -0.01 -5.94
C LEU A 93 4.90 0.37 -5.37
N ASN A 94 4.96 1.51 -4.66
CA ASN A 94 6.17 2.00 -4.02
C ASN A 94 5.93 2.20 -2.53
N VAL A 95 6.97 1.97 -1.72
CA VAL A 95 6.99 2.34 -0.30
C VAL A 95 8.09 3.36 -0.09
N TYR A 96 7.76 4.43 0.61
CA TYR A 96 8.67 5.51 0.97
C TYR A 96 8.77 5.64 2.48
N ILE A 97 9.92 6.12 2.94
CA ILE A 97 10.06 6.76 4.26
C ILE A 97 10.06 8.26 4.02
N VAL A 98 9.27 9.00 4.79
CA VAL A 98 9.18 10.46 4.73
C VAL A 98 9.56 11.03 6.09
N THR A 99 10.61 11.86 6.16
CA THR A 99 11.12 12.43 7.41
C THR A 99 10.72 13.90 7.64
N GLY A 100 9.93 14.47 6.73
CA GLY A 100 9.50 15.86 6.76
C GLY A 100 8.76 16.25 5.49
N PRO A 101 8.27 17.50 5.40
CA PRO A 101 7.54 17.97 4.22
C PRO A 101 8.45 18.09 2.99
N GLY A 102 7.91 17.80 1.82
CA GLY A 102 8.59 17.98 0.53
C GLY A 102 9.35 16.75 0.01
N VAL A 103 9.57 16.72 -1.31
CA VAL A 103 10.05 15.53 -2.04
C VAL A 103 11.46 15.10 -1.59
N TYR A 104 12.33 16.04 -1.22
CA TYR A 104 13.71 15.75 -0.77
C TYR A 104 13.76 15.01 0.58
N ASN A 105 12.67 15.05 1.35
CA ASN A 105 12.55 14.33 2.61
C ASN A 105 11.88 12.96 2.43
N SER A 106 11.73 12.48 1.18
CA SER A 106 11.19 11.17 0.86
C SER A 106 12.27 10.25 0.28
N LYS A 107 12.37 9.03 0.81
CA LYS A 107 13.28 7.99 0.33
C LYS A 107 12.48 6.74 -0.01
N ARG A 108 12.56 6.28 -1.26
CA ARG A 108 11.95 5.01 -1.66
C ARG A 108 12.74 3.84 -1.07
N ILE A 109 12.08 3.00 -0.29
CA ILE A 109 12.70 1.82 0.35
C ILE A 109 12.27 0.50 -0.29
N TRP A 110 11.16 0.50 -1.03
CA TRP A 110 10.68 -0.70 -1.73
C TRP A 110 9.88 -0.33 -2.98
N THR A 111 9.91 -1.21 -3.99
CA THR A 111 9.13 -1.07 -5.22
C THR A 111 8.86 -2.41 -5.88
N ARG A 112 7.66 -2.56 -6.46
CA ARG A 112 7.31 -3.62 -7.41
C ARG A 112 6.45 -3.02 -8.52
N SER A 113 6.60 -3.55 -9.72
CA SER A 113 5.94 -3.04 -10.92
C SER A 113 5.33 -4.18 -11.71
N LEU A 114 4.24 -3.85 -12.42
CA LEU A 114 3.53 -4.76 -13.31
C LEU A 114 2.86 -5.92 -12.55
N SER A 115 2.16 -6.77 -13.29
CA SER A 115 1.56 -7.98 -12.75
C SER A 115 2.62 -8.90 -12.15
N GLN A 116 2.38 -9.40 -10.94
CA GLN A 116 3.25 -10.30 -10.17
C GLN A 116 2.67 -11.72 -10.05
N GLY A 117 1.48 -11.95 -10.62
CA GLY A 117 0.75 -13.22 -10.53
C GLY A 117 -0.53 -13.06 -9.71
N ASN A 118 -1.42 -14.04 -9.84
CA ASN A 118 -2.71 -14.08 -9.13
C ASN A 118 -2.54 -14.75 -7.75
N SER A 119 -1.72 -14.14 -6.90
CA SER A 119 -1.43 -14.61 -5.55
C SER A 119 -1.02 -13.46 -4.66
N TRP A 120 -1.24 -13.61 -3.35
CA TRP A 120 -0.69 -12.71 -2.35
C TRP A 120 0.82 -12.95 -2.20
N HIS A 121 1.58 -11.88 -2.13
CA HIS A 121 3.03 -11.91 -1.97
C HIS A 121 3.45 -11.14 -0.72
N LEU A 122 4.39 -11.72 0.04
CA LEU A 122 5.01 -11.05 1.18
C LEU A 122 6.08 -10.07 0.68
N ALA A 123 6.00 -8.83 1.13
CA ALA A 123 7.02 -7.82 0.97
C ALA A 123 7.67 -7.49 2.32
N GLU A 124 8.98 -7.28 2.27
CA GLU A 124 9.77 -6.78 3.40
C GLU A 124 10.56 -5.56 2.91
N ALA A 125 10.38 -4.44 3.59
CA ALA A 125 11.01 -3.17 3.26
C ALA A 125 11.82 -2.69 4.47
N PRO A 126 13.16 -2.69 4.41
CA PRO A 126 14.00 -2.23 5.51
C PRO A 126 13.73 -0.77 5.86
N VAL A 127 13.61 -0.49 7.16
CA VAL A 127 13.32 0.83 7.71
C VAL A 127 14.41 1.23 8.68
N SER A 128 14.98 2.41 8.46
CA SER A 128 15.94 3.02 9.38
C SER A 128 15.86 4.53 9.26
N SER A 129 15.61 5.20 10.39
CA SER A 129 15.54 6.66 10.52
C SER A 129 15.98 7.09 11.93
N ASN A 130 16.86 8.08 12.01
CA ASN A 130 17.31 8.69 13.26
C ASN A 130 16.40 9.82 13.76
N ILE A 131 15.37 10.19 12.98
CA ILE A 131 14.37 11.20 13.30
C ILE A 131 12.97 10.64 13.08
N THR A 132 11.93 11.37 13.52
CA THR A 132 10.54 10.97 13.28
C THR A 132 10.24 10.87 11.80
N TRP A 133 9.42 9.90 11.43
CA TRP A 133 9.17 9.56 10.04
C TRP A 133 7.73 9.05 9.82
N GLN A 134 7.32 8.96 8.56
CA GLN A 134 6.08 8.33 8.10
C GLN A 134 6.38 7.34 6.97
#